data_AF-A0A722VQH2-F1
#
_entry.id   AF-A0A722VQH2-F1
#
_cell.length_a   1.000
_cell.length_b   1.000
_cell.length_c   1.000
_cell.angle_alpha   90.00
_cell.angle_beta   90.00
_cell.angle_gamma   90.00
#
_symmetry.space_group_name_H-M   'P 1'
#
loop_
_entity.id
_entity.type
_entity.pdbx_description
1 polymer ?
#
loop_
_entity_poly.entity_id
_entity_poly.type
_entity_poly.pdbx_seq_one_letter_code
_entity_poly.pdbx_strand_id
1 'polypeptide(L)' 'MSGLINPKDSPEESAYALLIEMIRAQRVPVYSSGNISGLLSIYDQAVQHFKDEDKESS' A
#
# COMPACT_ATOMS: atom_id res chain seq x y z
N MET A 1 13.07 -3.67 -7.86
CA MET A 1 12.18 -2.89 -8.74
C MET A 1 12.00 -1.53 -8.12
N SER A 2 12.88 -0.57 -8.42
CA SER A 2 12.63 0.84 -8.09
C SER A 2 12.18 1.53 -9.38
N GLY A 3 11.11 1.00 -9.98
CA GLY A 3 10.31 1.79 -10.90
C GLY A 3 9.39 2.59 -10.00
N LEU A 4 9.67 3.89 -9.83
CA LEU A 4 8.79 4.81 -9.12
C LEU A 4 7.47 4.87 -9.90
N ILE A 5 6.57 3.95 -9.61
CA ILE A 5 5.19 4.01 -10.08
C ILE A 5 4.59 5.23 -9.41
N ASN A 6 4.05 6.14 -10.22
CA ASN A 6 3.33 7.27 -9.71
C ASN A 6 2.03 6.77 -9.07
N PRO A 7 1.82 6.99 -7.75
CA PRO A 7 0.61 6.52 -7.07
C PRO A 7 -0.69 7.07 -7.65
N LYS A 8 -0.62 8.20 -8.35
CA LYS A 8 -1.77 8.80 -9.04
C LYS A 8 -2.16 8.05 -10.31
N ASP A 9 -1.17 7.54 -11.04
CA ASP A 9 -1.40 6.84 -12.31
C ASP A 9 -1.78 5.37 -12.09
N SER A 10 -1.33 4.77 -10.98
CA SER A 10 -1.60 3.38 -10.63
C SER A 10 -1.60 3.18 -9.10
N PRO A 11 -2.71 3.56 -8.42
CA PRO A 11 -2.80 3.52 -6.97
C PRO A 11 -2.74 2.09 -6.42
N GLU A 12 -3.32 1.12 -7.13
CA GLU A 12 -3.27 -0.29 -6.75
C GLU A 12 -1.85 -0.86 -6.80
N GLU A 13 -1.08 -0.62 -7.86
CA GLU A 13 0.30 -1.10 -7.96
C GLU A 13 1.21 -0.40 -6.96
N SER A 14 0.96 0.88 -6.69
CA SER A 14 1.70 1.64 -5.68
C SER A 14 1.42 1.14 -4.27
N ALA A 15 0.18 0.76 -3.97
CA ALA A 15 -0.18 0.11 -2.70
C ALA A 15 0.51 -1.27 -2.56
N TYR A 16 0.58 -2.06 -3.63
CA TYR A 16 1.34 -3.32 -3.60
C TYR A 16 2.84 -3.11 -3.38
N ALA A 17 3.44 -2.12 -4.06
CA ALA A 17 4.85 -1.79 -3.87
C ALA A 17 5.13 -1.36 -2.41
N LEU A 18 4.26 -0.54 -1.83
CA LEU A 18 4.33 -0.11 -0.44
C LEU A 18 4.28 -1.30 0.53
N LEU A 19 3.36 -2.24 0.33
CA LEU A 19 3.25 -3.44 1.16
C LEU A 19 4.50 -4.33 1.06
N ILE A 20 5.05 -4.52 -0.14
CA ILE A 20 6.27 -5.30 -0.36
C ILE A 20 7.44 -4.68 0.42
N GLU A 21 7.59 -3.35 0.37
CA GLU A 21 8.64 -2.65 1.10
C GLU A 21 8.42 -2.69 2.62
N MET A 22 7.18 -2.59 3.11
CA MET A 22 6.89 -2.80 4.52
C MET A 22 7.27 -4.21 5.01
N ILE A 23 7.00 -5.24 4.20
CA ILE A 23 7.36 -6.63 4.49
C ILE A 23 8.89 -6.77 4.51
N ARG A 24 9.60 -6.25 3.51
CA ARG A 24 11.07 -6.25 3.45
C ARG A 24 11.71 -5.54 4.65
N ALA A 25 11.11 -4.42 5.06
CA ALA A 25 11.55 -3.66 6.22
C ALA A 25 11.18 -4.29 7.57
N GLN A 26 10.53 -5.46 7.58
CA GLN A 26 10.02 -6.13 8.78
C GLN A 26 9.11 -5.22 9.64
N ARG A 27 8.45 -4.24 9.00
CA ARG A 27 7.51 -3.31 9.66
C ARG A 27 6.08 -3.81 9.67
N VAL A 28 5.84 -4.99 9.11
CA VAL A 28 4.55 -5.67 9.19
C VAL A 28 4.56 -6.52 10.46
N PRO A 29 3.51 -6.47 11.30
CA PRO A 29 3.38 -7.37 12.43
C PRO A 29 3.57 -8.80 11.93
N VAL A 30 4.47 -9.56 12.57
CA VAL A 30 4.68 -10.98 12.25
C VAL A 30 3.33 -11.66 12.46
N TYR A 31 2.62 -11.96 11.37
CA TYR A 31 1.30 -12.60 11.42
C TYR A 31 1.50 -14.00 11.98
N SER A 32 1.39 -14.11 13.29
CA SER A 32 1.75 -15.30 14.06
C SER A 32 0.74 -16.43 13.92
N SER A 33 -0.19 -16.35 12.96
CA SER A 33 -1.34 -17.25 12.85
C SER A 33 -2.04 -17.21 11.49
N GLY A 34 -1.37 -16.76 10.42
CA GLY A 34 -1.92 -16.79 9.06
C GLY A 34 -3.06 -15.81 8.76
N ASN A 35 -3.32 -14.85 9.64
CA ASN A 35 -4.40 -13.87 9.45
C ASN A 35 -3.91 -12.67 8.60
N ILE A 36 -4.16 -12.66 7.29
CA ILE A 36 -3.73 -11.58 6.38
C ILE A 36 -4.64 -10.34 6.41
N SER A 37 -5.72 -10.32 7.19
CA SER A 37 -6.73 -9.24 7.16
C SER A 37 -6.14 -7.86 7.47
N GLY A 38 -5.12 -7.77 8.31
CA GLY A 38 -4.44 -6.50 8.59
C GLY A 38 -3.70 -5.96 7.37
N LEU A 39 -3.04 -6.81 6.58
CA LEU A 39 -2.34 -6.43 5.35
C LEU A 39 -3.32 -5.94 4.30
N LEU A 40 -4.47 -6.62 4.19
CA LEU A 40 -5.56 -6.20 3.32
C LEU A 40 -6.13 -4.85 3.74
N SER A 41 -6.30 -4.59 5.05
CA SER A 41 -6.75 -3.27 5.49
C SER A 41 -5.76 -2.15 5.19
N ILE A 42 -4.45 -2.42 5.27
CA ILE A 42 -3.40 -1.47 4.90
C ILE A 42 -3.42 -1.22 3.38
N TYR A 43 -3.61 -2.26 2.58
CA TYR A 43 -3.81 -2.14 1.14
C TYR A 43 -4.96 -1.19 0.81
N ASP A 44 -6.15 -1.46 1.37
CA ASP A 44 -7.36 -0.68 1.10
C ASP A 44 -7.17 0.80 1.49
N GLN A 45 -6.55 1.04 2.66
CA GLN A 45 -6.22 2.39 3.12
C GLN A 45 -5.24 3.11 2.18
N ALA A 46 -4.19 2.43 1.71
CA ALA A 46 -3.21 3.01 0.80
C ALA A 46 -3.85 3.35 -0.56
N VAL A 47 -4.66 2.44 -1.12
CA VAL A 47 -5.38 2.69 -2.38
C VAL A 47 -6.33 3.89 -2.25
N GLN A 48 -7.06 3.96 -1.14
CA GLN A 48 -7.94 5.10 -0.89
C GLN A 48 -7.15 6.41 -0.78
N HIS A 49 -6.04 6.41 -0.03
CA HIS A 49 -5.19 7.59 0.13
C HIS A 49 -4.67 8.11 -1.20
N PHE A 50 -4.16 7.23 -2.06
CA PHE A 50 -3.65 7.61 -3.38
C PHE A 50 -4.75 8.10 -4.34
N LYS A 51 -6.00 7.62 -4.18
CA LYS A 51 -7.16 8.09 -4.95
C LYS A 51 -7.75 9.40 -4.44
N ASP A 52 -7.69 9.66 -3.13
CA ASP A 52 -8.27 10.86 -2.53
C ASP A 52 -7.33 12.07 -2.60
N GLU A 53 -6.00 11.88 -2.74
CA GLU A 53 -5.06 12.98 -3.05
C GLU A 53 -5.39 13.73 -4.36
N ASP A 54 -6.13 13.11 -5.28
CA ASP A 54 -6.61 13.76 -6.51
C ASP A 54 -7.79 14.72 -6.26
N LYS A 55 -8.51 14.59 -5.13
CA LYS A 55 -9.66 15.45 -4.82
C LYS A 55 -9.30 16.70 -4.02
N GLU A 56 -8.26 16.65 -3.18
CA GLU A 56 -7.83 17.82 -2.39
C GLU A 56 -7.01 18.83 -3.19
N SER A 57 -6.66 18.50 -4.44
CA SER A 57 -5.87 19.37 -5.33
C SER A 57 -6.68 20.04 -6.46
N SER A 58 -8.03 20.03 -6.39
CA SER A 58 -8.95 20.72 -7.32
C SER A 58 -9.68 21.91 -6.69
#